data_AF-A0A317YQ64-F1
#
_entry.id   AF-A0A317YQ64-F1
#
_cell.length_a   1.000
_cell.length_b   1.000
_cell.length_c   1.000
_cell.angle_alpha   90.00
_cell.angle_beta   90.00
_cell.angle_gamma   90.00
#
_symmetry.space_group_name_H-M   'P 1'
#
loop_
_entity.id
_entity.type
_entity.pdbx_description
1 polymer ?
#
loop_
_entity_poly.entity_id
_entity_poly.type
_entity_poly.pdbx_seq_one_letter_code
_entity_poly.pdbx_strand_id
1 'polypeptide(L)'
;MYLFKQSVTGDGIETKDVLVKKNIFKCNPDTGRMNLIYNEHVELVEVPIKPRDHLKARDLLDKFHSLYTEKLDVNLATTTFIEDIPLKEQ
;
A
#
# COMPACT_ATOMS: atom_id res chain seq x y z
N MET A 1 15.30 4.38 -10.36
CA MET A 1 14.87 5.48 -9.44
C MET A 1 13.87 6.46 -10.06
N TYR A 2 13.28 6.20 -11.24
CA TYR A 2 12.33 7.15 -11.88
C TYR A 2 10.89 6.96 -11.38
N LEU A 3 10.34 5.74 -11.51
CA LEU A 3 8.98 5.41 -11.06
C LEU A 3 8.77 5.68 -9.56
N PHE A 4 9.77 5.34 -8.74
CA PHE A 4 9.73 5.59 -7.31
C PHE A 4 9.70 7.08 -6.96
N LYS A 5 10.44 7.93 -7.70
CA LYS A 5 10.39 9.39 -7.51
C LYS A 5 8.99 9.94 -7.84
N GLN A 6 8.35 9.45 -8.90
CA GLN A 6 6.98 9.86 -9.23
C GLN A 6 5.98 9.48 -8.11
N SER A 7 6.15 8.30 -7.50
CA SER A 7 5.36 7.89 -6.34
C SER A 7 5.61 8.77 -5.09
N VAL A 8 6.83 9.26 -4.90
CA VAL A 8 7.21 10.18 -3.80
C VAL A 8 6.70 11.61 -4.03
N THR A 9 6.67 12.07 -5.28
CA THR A 9 6.15 13.39 -5.64
C THR A 9 4.62 13.41 -5.57
N GLY A 10 3.97 12.27 -5.81
CA GLY A 10 2.51 12.14 -5.86
C GLY A 10 1.93 12.20 -7.28
N ASP A 11 2.78 12.33 -8.29
CA ASP A 11 2.40 12.41 -9.72
C ASP A 11 2.21 11.04 -10.36
N GLY A 12 2.40 9.95 -9.61
CA GLY A 12 2.20 8.61 -10.12
C GLY A 12 0.72 8.28 -10.32
N ILE A 13 0.44 7.55 -11.40
CA ILE A 13 -0.88 7.04 -11.77
C ILE A 13 -0.94 5.53 -11.57
N GLU A 14 -2.12 5.03 -11.20
CA GLU A 14 -2.45 3.62 -11.00
C GLU A 14 -3.67 3.30 -11.87
N THR A 15 -3.61 2.23 -12.66
CA THR A 15 -4.77 1.74 -13.40
C THR A 15 -5.67 0.95 -12.45
N LYS A 16 -6.97 1.27 -12.43
CA LYS A 16 -7.98 0.56 -11.64
C LYS A 16 -9.15 0.11 -12.49
N ASP A 17 -9.67 -1.05 -12.12
CA ASP A 17 -10.89 -1.63 -12.65
C ASP A 17 -12.09 -0.94 -11.99
N VAL A 18 -12.88 -0.22 -12.77
CA VAL A 18 -14.10 0.46 -12.30
C VAL A 18 -15.30 -0.16 -12.99
N LEU A 19 -16.29 -0.57 -12.19
CA LEU A 19 -17.58 -1.01 -12.71
C LEU A 19 -18.39 0.21 -13.14
N VAL A 20 -18.59 0.34 -14.45
CA VAL A 20 -19.39 1.41 -15.04
C VAL A 20 -20.69 0.80 -15.56
N LYS A 21 -21.82 1.41 -15.20
CA LYS A 21 -23.13 1.04 -15.74
C LYS A 21 -23.35 1.80 -17.04
N LYS A 22 -23.44 1.07 -18.15
CA LYS A 22 -23.66 1.67 -19.46
C LYS A 22 -25.08 1.43 -19.94
N ASN A 23 -25.71 2.52 -20.32
CA ASN A 23 -27.10 2.55 -20.75
C ASN A 23 -27.11 2.53 -22.27
N ILE A 24 -27.36 1.36 -22.89
CA ILE A 24 -27.37 1.23 -24.35
C ILE A 24 -28.79 0.92 -24.80
N PHE A 25 -29.30 1.75 -25.72
CA PHE A 25 -30.52 1.44 -26.44
C PHE A 25 -30.20 0.46 -27.56
N LYS A 26 -30.79 -0.73 -27.50
CA LYS A 26 -30.65 -1.76 -28.53
C LYS A 26 -32.01 -2.04 -29.15
N CYS A 27 -32.07 -2.07 -30.48
CA CYS A 27 -33.27 -2.49 -31.18
C CYS A 27 -33.50 -3.98 -30.94
N ASN A 28 -34.71 -4.34 -30.52
CA ASN A 28 -35.09 -5.74 -30.38
C ASN A 28 -35.42 -6.32 -31.76
N PRO A 29 -34.69 -7.36 -32.23
CA PRO A 29 -34.91 -7.96 -33.55
C PRO A 29 -36.34 -8.52 -33.73
N ASP A 30 -37.00 -8.91 -32.64
CA ASP A 30 -38.32 -9.56 -32.70
C ASP A 30 -39.49 -8.57 -32.73
N THR A 31 -39.32 -7.38 -32.16
CA THR A 31 -40.42 -6.41 -31.96
C THR A 31 -40.19 -5.06 -32.63
N GLY A 32 -38.98 -4.80 -33.14
CA GLY A 32 -38.58 -3.53 -33.76
C GLY A 32 -38.57 -2.34 -32.80
N ARG A 33 -38.81 -2.56 -31.50
CA ARG A 33 -38.82 -1.52 -30.47
C ARG A 33 -37.42 -1.35 -29.87
N MET A 34 -37.09 -0.11 -29.51
CA MET A 34 -35.85 0.20 -28.80
C MET A 34 -36.01 -0.17 -27.32
N ASN A 35 -35.18 -1.10 -26.85
CA ASN A 35 -35.12 -1.48 -25.45
C ASN A 35 -33.88 -0.88 -24.80
N LEU A 36 -34.03 -0.34 -23.60
CA LEU A 36 -32.91 0.08 -22.77
C LEU A 36 -32.33 -1.16 -22.09
N ILE A 37 -31.07 -1.45 -22.38
CA ILE A 37 -30.33 -2.54 -21.75
C ILE A 37 -29.35 -1.93 -20.76
N TYR A 38 -29.45 -2.37 -19.50
CA TYR A 38 -28.49 -2.05 -18.45
C TYR A 38 -27.42 -3.12 -18.44
N ASN A 39 -26.26 -2.81 -19.02
CA ASN A 39 -25.09 -3.68 -18.93
C ASN A 39 -24.09 -3.06 -17.97
N GLU A 40 -23.62 -3.87 -17.02
CA GLU A 40 -22.47 -3.53 -16.21
C GLU A 40 -21.22 -4.01 -16.96
N HIS A 41 -20.25 -3.12 -17.13
CA HIS A 41 -18.96 -3.46 -17.70
C HIS A 41 -17.84 -2.88 -16.87
N VAL A 42 -16.72 -3.61 -16.83
CA VAL A 42 -15.50 -3.16 -16.17
C VAL A 42 -14.70 -2.34 -17.17
N GLU A 43 -14.41 -1.10 -16.82
CA GLU A 43 -13.51 -0.22 -17.57
C GLU A 43 -12.23 0.00 -16.77
N LEU A 44 -11.09 0.07 -17.47
CA LEU A 44 -9.80 0.43 -16.89
C LEU A 44 -9.68 1.95 -16.87
N VAL A 45 -9.56 2.52 -15.68
CA VAL A 45 -9.44 3.97 -15.46
C VAL A 45 -8.11 4.28 -14.81
N GLU A 46 -7.42 5.30 -15.30
CA GLU A 46 -6.23 5.85 -14.66
C GLU A 46 -6.63 6.76 -13.50
N VAL A 47 -6.20 6.40 -12.29
CA VAL A 47 -6.44 7.18 -11.08
C VAL A 47 -5.12 7.56 -10.43
N PRO A 48 -5.04 8.68 -9.69
CA PRO A 48 -3.84 9.00 -8.93
C PRO A 48 -3.52 7.89 -7.92
N ILE A 49 -2.23 7.68 -7.64
CA ILE A 49 -1.76 6.73 -6.63
C ILE A 49 -2.44 7.00 -5.29
N LYS A 50 -2.80 5.93 -4.59
CA LYS A 50 -3.40 6.04 -3.25
C LYS A 50 -2.46 6.79 -2.29
N PRO A 51 -2.97 7.69 -1.43
CA PRO A 51 -2.16 8.42 -0.46
C PRO A 51 -1.31 7.50 0.45
N ARG A 52 -1.83 6.31 0.79
CA ARG A 52 -1.09 5.31 1.58
C ARG A 52 0.19 4.84 0.89
N ASP A 53 0.12 4.57 -0.41
CA ASP A 53 1.26 4.05 -1.16
C ASP A 53 2.28 5.17 -1.42
N HIS A 54 1.80 6.39 -1.63
CA HIS A 54 2.63 7.60 -1.63
C HIS A 54 3.39 7.80 -0.30
N LEU A 55 2.71 7.69 0.85
CA LEU A 55 3.35 7.78 2.17
C LEU A 55 4.41 6.70 2.38
N LYS A 56 4.11 5.45 2.02
CA LYS A 56 5.10 4.36 2.08
C LYS A 56 6.33 4.60 1.22
N ALA A 57 6.14 5.18 0.03
CA ALA A 57 7.26 5.54 -0.84
C ALA A 57 8.14 6.62 -0.20
N ARG A 58 7.54 7.60 0.49
CA ARG A 58 8.27 8.61 1.26
C ARG A 58 9.05 7.99 2.42
N ASP A 59 8.40 7.17 3.25
CA ASP A 59 9.07 6.50 4.37
C ASP A 59 10.29 5.68 3.91
N LEU A 60 10.18 5.00 2.77
CA LEU A 60 11.28 4.22 2.21
C LEU A 60 12.41 5.11 1.68
N LEU A 61 12.09 6.25 1.05
CA LEU A 61 13.08 7.24 0.62
C LEU A 61 13.84 7.83 1.82
N ASP A 62 13.11 8.12 2.89
CA ASP A 62 13.68 8.72 4.09
C ASP A 62 14.58 7.72 4.83
N LYS A 63 14.19 6.44 4.90
CA LYS A 63 15.02 5.34 5.39
C LYS A 63 16.28 5.16 4.56
N PHE A 64 16.19 5.26 3.23
CA PHE A 64 17.36 5.18 2.35
C PHE A 64 18.39 6.27 2.67
N HIS A 65 17.94 7.45 3.08
CA HIS A 65 18.81 8.55 3.50
C HIS A 65 19.09 8.61 5.01
N SER A 66 18.65 7.60 5.78
CA SER A 66 18.82 7.55 7.25
C SER A 66 18.34 8.81 7.98
N LEU A 67 17.25 9.42 7.50
CA LEU A 67 16.70 10.66 8.09
C LEU A 67 16.04 10.42 9.46
N TYR A 68 15.60 9.19 9.73
CA TYR A 68 14.93 8.82 10.96
C TYR A 68 15.86 8.09 11.93
N THR A 69 15.73 8.41 13.20
CA THR A 69 16.38 7.69 14.30
C THR A 69 15.32 7.06 15.20
N GLU A 70 15.44 5.77 15.47
CA GLU A 70 14.59 5.09 16.44
C GLU A 70 15.20 5.23 17.84
N LYS A 71 14.43 5.77 18.79
CA LYS A 71 14.84 5.80 20.20
C LYS A 71 14.46 4.47 20.84
N LEU A 72 15.44 3.70 21.27
CA LEU A 72 15.24 2.46 21.99
C LEU A 72 15.51 2.69 23.48
N ASP A 73 14.45 2.77 24.29
CA ASP A 73 14.59 2.80 25.76
C ASP A 73 14.64 1.36 26.28
N VAL A 74 15.86 0.86 26.52
CA VAL A 74 16.09 -0.48 27.06
C VAL A 74 16.24 -0.40 28.57
N ASN A 75 15.25 -0.93 29.31
CA ASN A 75 15.39 -1.20 30.73
C ASN A 75 16.09 -2.56 30.91
N LEU A 76 17.42 -2.56 30.86
CA LEU A 76 18.21 -3.74 31.16
C LEU A 76 18.26 -3.90 32.69
N ALA A 77 17.58 -4.91 33.23
CA ALA A 77 17.70 -5.26 34.64
C ALA A 77 19.17 -5.63 34.95
N THR A 78 19.69 -5.03 36.01
CA THR A 78 21.08 -5.09 36.50
C THR A 78 21.67 -6.50 36.52
N THR A 79 22.97 -6.59 36.23
CA THR A 79 23.79 -7.80 36.22
C THR A 79 23.58 -8.69 37.45
N THR A 80 23.19 -9.94 37.22
CA THR A 80 23.28 -11.02 38.21
C THR A 80 24.69 -11.61 38.15
N PHE A 81 25.47 -11.45 39.21
CA PHE A 81 26.71 -12.20 39.39
C PHE A 81 26.36 -13.65 39.77
N ILE A 82 26.81 -14.62 38.97
CA ILE A 82 26.68 -16.04 39.27
C ILE A 82 27.99 -16.47 39.94
N GLU A 83 27.98 -16.62 41.25
CA GLU A 83 29.11 -17.17 42.02
C GLU A 83 28.81 -18.61 42.45
N ASP A 84 28.88 -19.55 41.50
CA ASP A 84 28.92 -20.99 41.81
C ASP A 84 30.37 -21.46 41.88
N ILE A 85 31.11 -21.06 42.92
CA ILE A 85 32.43 -21.63 43.22
C ILE A 85 32.28 -22.55 44.45
N PRO A 86 32.30 -23.88 44.30
CA PRO A 86 32.33 -24.77 45.44
C PRO A 86 33.68 -24.63 46.17
N LEU A 87 33.62 -24.19 47.42
CA LEU A 87 34.76 -24.22 48.34
C LEU A 87 35.24 -25.68 48.46
N LYS A 88 36.50 -25.95 48.09
CA LYS A 88 37.16 -27.21 48.45
C LYS A 88 37.31 -27.25 49.96
N GLU A 89 36.59 -28.17 50.60
CA GLU A 89 36.85 -28.57 51.99
C GLU A 89 38.29 -29.09 52.08
N GLN A 90 39.04 -28.56 53.06
CA GLN A 90 40.42 -28.92 53.37
C GLN A 90 40.52 -30.29 54.05
#